data_AF-A0ABD4T027-F1
#
_entry.id   AF-A0ABD4T027-F1
#
_cell.length_a   1.000
_cell.length_b   1.000
_cell.length_c   1.000
_cell.angle_alpha   90.00
_cell.angle_beta   90.00
_cell.angle_gamma   90.00
#
_symmetry.space_group_name_H-M   'P 1'
#
loop_
_entity.id
_entity.type
_entity.pdbx_description
1 polymer ?
#
loop_
_entity_poly.entity_id
_entity_poly.type
_entity_poly.pdbx_seq_one_letter_code
_entity_poly.pdbx_strand_id
1 'polypeptide(L)'
;MLSKETLFALSLFPYLGFLWFLTRSRLVPKLSLFGFYFLLVFVVVTIPAGIYTEKVLGESLANVDWLHGGAEFFLTLSNIFVVLGFYQAVREKQTQ
;
A
#
# COMPACT_ATOMS: atom_id res chain seq x y z
N MET A 1 22.35 -6.12 14.65
CA MET A 1 20.87 -6.09 14.76
C MET A 1 20.31 -5.68 13.41
N LEU A 2 19.21 -6.27 12.97
CA LEU A 2 18.56 -5.92 11.70
C LEU A 2 17.91 -4.53 11.84
N SER A 3 18.17 -3.62 10.89
CA SER A 3 17.60 -2.27 10.93
C SER A 3 16.12 -2.27 10.51
N LYS A 4 15.34 -1.26 10.91
CA LYS A 4 13.90 -1.17 10.59
C LYS A 4 13.66 -1.13 9.08
N GLU A 5 14.54 -0.43 8.36
CA GLU A 5 14.52 -0.26 6.91
C GLU A 5 14.79 -1.59 6.22
N THR A 6 15.72 -2.38 6.77
CA THR A 6 16.04 -3.72 6.25
C THR A 6 14.87 -4.68 6.49
N LEU A 7 14.22 -4.62 7.65
CA LEU A 7 13.01 -5.41 7.93
C LEU A 7 11.85 -5.04 6.99
N PHE A 8 11.67 -3.75 6.70
CA PHE A 8 10.66 -3.27 5.76
C PHE A 8 10.97 -3.70 4.32
N ALA A 9 12.21 -3.55 3.86
CA ALA A 9 12.60 -4.01 2.52
C ALA A 9 12.41 -5.53 2.37
N LEU A 10 12.75 -6.31 3.40
CA LEU A 10 12.53 -7.76 3.41
C LEU A 10 11.05 -8.13 3.43
N SER A 11 10.18 -7.33 4.05
CA SER A 11 8.73 -7.59 4.07
C SER A 11 8.05 -7.35 2.71
N LEU A 12 8.70 -6.66 1.76
CA LEU A 12 8.21 -6.55 0.38
C LEU A 12 8.17 -7.89 -0.32
N PHE A 13 9.11 -8.79 -0.02
CA PHE A 13 9.15 -10.11 -0.66
C PHE A 13 7.89 -10.96 -0.38
N PRO A 14 7.48 -11.21 0.88
CA PRO A 14 6.23 -11.91 1.15
C PRO A 14 5.00 -11.14 0.63
N TYR A 15 5.03 -9.81 0.60
CA TYR A 15 3.94 -9.01 0.03
C TYR A 15 3.79 -9.21 -1.48
N LEU A 16 4.89 -9.27 -2.23
CA LEU A 16 4.86 -9.58 -3.67
C LEU A 16 4.36 -11.01 -3.92
N GLY A 17 4.75 -11.97 -3.08
CA GLY A 17 4.21 -13.33 -3.11
C GLY A 17 2.70 -13.36 -2.88
N PHE A 18 2.21 -12.57 -1.92
CA PHE A 18 0.78 -12.37 -1.67
C PHE A 18 0.06 -11.78 -2.88
N LEU A 19 0.59 -10.72 -3.50
CA LEU A 19 0.01 -10.11 -4.70
C LEU A 19 -0.06 -11.10 -5.86
N TRP A 20 1.01 -11.86 -6.09
CA TRP A 20 1.08 -12.89 -7.11
C TRP A 20 -0.01 -13.96 -6.87
N PHE A 21 -0.15 -14.44 -5.63
CA PHE A 21 -1.16 -15.43 -5.26
C PHE A 21 -2.59 -14.89 -5.47
N LEU A 22 -2.87 -13.66 -5.04
CA LEU A 22 -4.19 -13.03 -5.27
C LEU A 22 -4.50 -12.90 -6.76
N THR A 23 -3.51 -12.46 -7.54
CA THR A 23 -3.65 -12.30 -9.00
C THR A 23 -3.88 -13.64 -9.68
N ARG A 24 -3.19 -14.69 -9.24
CA ARG A 24 -3.30 -16.04 -9.82
C ARG A 24 -4.62 -16.71 -9.46
N SER A 25 -5.11 -16.52 -8.24
CA SER A 25 -6.35 -17.17 -7.77
C SER A 25 -7.59 -16.68 -8.52
N ARG A 26 -7.60 -15.43 -9.02
CA ARG A 26 -8.75 -14.78 -9.69
C ARG A 26 -10.04 -14.75 -8.83
N LEU A 27 -9.93 -15.02 -7.53
CA LEU A 27 -11.05 -15.00 -6.59
C LEU A 27 -11.28 -13.59 -6.02
N VAL A 28 -10.31 -12.69 -6.18
CA VAL A 28 -10.34 -11.34 -5.61
C VAL A 28 -11.02 -10.38 -6.58
N PRO A 29 -11.93 -9.51 -6.09
CA PRO A 29 -12.54 -8.47 -6.91
C PRO A 29 -11.49 -7.55 -7.52
N LYS A 30 -11.67 -7.14 -8.78
CA LYS A 30 -10.69 -6.32 -9.50
C LYS A 30 -10.38 -5.01 -8.79
N LEU A 31 -11.38 -4.39 -8.16
CA LEU A 31 -11.20 -3.15 -7.41
C LEU A 31 -10.35 -3.35 -6.14
N SER A 32 -10.52 -4.47 -5.43
CA SER A 32 -9.67 -4.80 -4.28
C SER A 32 -8.25 -5.13 -4.71
N LEU A 33 -8.10 -5.89 -5.80
CA LEU A 33 -6.78 -6.18 -6.37
C LEU A 33 -6.06 -4.89 -6.77
N PHE A 34 -6.77 -3.93 -7.40
CA PHE A 34 -6.26 -2.60 -7.67
C PHE A 34 -5.80 -1.88 -6.40
N GLY A 35 -6.61 -1.90 -5.33
CA GLY A 35 -6.24 -1.32 -4.04
C GLY A 35 -4.94 -1.91 -3.47
N PHE A 36 -4.72 -3.22 -3.58
CA PHE A 36 -3.46 -3.83 -3.16
C PHE A 36 -2.28 -3.42 -4.06
N TYR A 37 -2.44 -3.39 -5.39
CA TYR A 37 -1.37 -2.90 -6.26
C TYR A 37 -1.08 -1.40 -6.08
N PHE A 38 -2.10 -0.61 -5.77
CA PHE A 38 -1.95 0.82 -5.47
C PHE A 38 -1.09 1.05 -4.23
N LEU A 39 -1.21 0.18 -3.20
CA LEU A 39 -0.33 0.21 -2.04
C LEU A 39 1.14 0.00 -2.43
N LEU A 40 1.42 -0.90 -3.38
CA LEU A 40 2.79 -1.12 -3.86
C LEU A 40 3.35 0.13 -4.55
N VAL A 41 2.54 0.80 -5.38
CA VAL A 41 2.93 2.08 -6.01
C VAL A 41 3.21 3.14 -4.95
N PHE A 42 2.34 3.24 -3.93
CA PHE A 42 2.54 4.13 -2.80
C PHE A 42 3.87 3.87 -2.09
N VAL A 43 4.24 2.61 -1.84
CA VAL A 43 5.52 2.26 -1.21
C VAL A 43 6.70 2.69 -2.09
N VAL A 44 6.63 2.46 -3.40
CA VAL A 44 7.68 2.86 -4.35
C VAL A 44 7.89 4.38 -4.36
N VAL A 45 6.84 5.17 -4.14
CA VAL A 45 6.93 6.65 -4.08
C VAL A 45 7.41 7.14 -2.72
N THR A 46 6.95 6.51 -1.64
CA THR A 46 7.24 6.98 -0.27
C THR A 46 8.64 6.62 0.23
N ILE A 47 9.26 5.53 -0.25
CA ILE A 47 10.65 5.21 0.09
C ILE A 47 11.61 6.32 -0.40
N PRO A 48 11.62 6.72 -1.70
CA PRO A 48 12.43 7.83 -2.18
C PRO A 48 12.09 9.16 -1.52
N ALA A 49 10.79 9.44 -1.30
CA ALA A 49 10.36 10.64 -0.62
C ALA A 49 10.95 10.70 0.80
N GLY A 50 10.94 9.59 1.54
CA GLY A 50 11.50 9.50 2.88
C GLY A 50 13.02 9.73 2.89
N ILE A 51 13.73 9.08 1.96
CA ILE A 51 15.18 9.28 1.78
C ILE A 51 15.49 10.75 1.43
N TYR A 52 14.67 11.39 0.61
CA TYR A 52 14.85 12.79 0.24
C TYR A 52 14.64 13.73 1.43
N THR A 53 13.57 13.53 2.19
CA THR A 53 13.29 14.32 3.40
C THR A 53 14.42 14.19 4.42
N GLU A 54 14.87 12.96 4.69
CA GLU A 54 15.94 12.72 5.66
C GLU A 54 17.27 13.35 5.22
N LYS A 55 17.60 13.27 3.92
CA LYS A 55 18.87 13.81 3.39
C LYS A 55 18.87 15.32 3.20
N VAL A 56 17.75 15.92 2.81
CA VAL A 56 17.68 17.34 2.41
C VAL A 56 17.15 18.22 3.54
N LEU A 57 16.12 17.75 4.25
CA LEU A 57 15.46 18.50 5.31
C LEU A 57 16.00 18.13 6.69
N GLY A 58 16.75 17.04 6.82
CA GLY A 58 17.29 16.56 8.10
C GLY A 58 16.20 16.02 9.04
N GLU A 59 14.99 15.85 8.53
CA GLU A 59 13.82 15.42 9.28
C GLU A 59 13.21 14.16 8.67
N SER A 60 12.48 13.39 9.48
CA SER A 60 11.73 12.24 8.99
C SER A 60 10.57 12.71 8.10
N LEU A 61 10.16 11.88 7.13
CA LEU A 61 8.94 12.08 6.34
C LEU A 61 7.73 12.45 7.22
N ALA A 62 7.66 11.85 8.41
CA ALA A 62 6.59 12.05 9.38
C ALA A 62 6.55 13.45 10.00
N ASN A 63 7.66 14.19 9.97
CA ASN A 63 7.74 15.55 10.52
C ASN A 63 7.38 16.63 9.49
N VAL A 64 7.24 16.26 8.21
CA VAL A 64 6.84 17.19 7.15
C VAL A 64 5.35 17.04 6.90
N ASP A 65 4.54 17.90 7.53
CA ASP A 65 3.07 17.79 7.57
C ASP A 65 2.41 17.53 6.22
N TRP A 66 2.81 18.26 5.18
CA TRP A 66 2.24 18.08 3.84
C TRP A 66 2.56 16.71 3.24
N LEU A 67 3.77 16.21 3.49
CA LEU A 67 4.25 14.95 2.95
C LEU A 67 3.74 13.76 3.76
N HIS A 68 3.68 13.90 5.08
CA HIS A 68 3.05 12.95 5.98
C HIS A 68 1.56 12.82 5.71
N GLY A 69 0.82 13.94 5.70
CA GLY A 69 -0.61 13.94 5.41
C GLY A 69 -0.93 13.45 3.99
N GLY A 70 -0.09 13.78 3.01
CA GLY A 70 -0.18 13.21 1.67
C GLY A 70 -0.02 11.68 1.69
N ALA A 71 0.95 11.16 2.45
CA ALA A 71 1.16 9.73 2.56
C ALA A 71 -0.04 9.02 3.21
N GLU A 72 -0.59 9.58 4.28
CA GLU A 72 -1.78 9.06 4.94
C GLU A 72 -3.02 9.09 4.04
N PHE A 73 -3.18 10.14 3.23
CA PHE A 73 -4.25 10.23 2.25
C PHE A 73 -4.18 9.11 1.21
N PHE A 74 -3.00 8.85 0.63
CA PHE A 74 -2.82 7.77 -0.34
C PHE A 74 -3.06 6.39 0.27
N LEU A 75 -2.58 6.15 1.50
CA LEU A 75 -2.86 4.92 2.24
C LEU A 75 -4.36 4.74 2.48
N THR A 76 -5.05 5.81 2.87
CA THR A 76 -6.49 5.80 3.09
C THR A 76 -7.22 5.45 1.80
N LEU A 77 -6.84 6.06 0.68
CA LEU A 77 -7.44 5.79 -0.63
C LEU A 77 -7.21 4.33 -1.06
N SER A 78 -6.01 3.81 -0.84
CA SER A 78 -5.67 2.40 -1.08
C SER A 78 -6.62 1.45 -0.33
N ASN A 79 -6.83 1.71 0.96
CA ASN A 79 -7.70 0.92 1.81
C ASN A 79 -9.18 1.03 1.40
N ILE A 80 -9.62 2.22 0.99
CA ILE A 80 -10.98 2.43 0.47
C ILE A 80 -11.21 1.56 -0.77
N PHE A 81 -10.26 1.50 -1.73
CA PHE A 81 -10.39 0.61 -2.89
C PHE A 81 -10.49 -0.86 -2.50
N VAL A 82 -9.69 -1.31 -1.52
CA VAL A 82 -9.76 -2.68 -0.99
C VAL A 82 -11.14 -2.98 -0.44
N VAL A 83 -11.64 -2.14 0.48
CA VAL A 83 -12.93 -2.33 1.15
C VAL A 83 -14.09 -2.27 0.15
N LEU A 84 -14.12 -1.26 -0.72
CA LEU A 84 -15.19 -1.11 -1.71
C LEU A 84 -15.24 -2.30 -2.68
N GLY A 85 -14.10 -2.83 -3.11
CA GLY A 85 -14.06 -3.98 -3.99
C GLY A 85 -14.64 -5.24 -3.36
N PHE A 86 -14.34 -5.50 -2.09
CA PHE A 86 -14.90 -6.64 -1.36
C PHE A 86 -16.38 -6.42 -1.03
N TYR A 87 -16.76 -5.20 -0.65
CA TYR A 87 -18.14 -4.83 -0.38
C TYR A 87 -19.04 -5.07 -1.62
N GLN A 88 -18.58 -4.68 -2.81
CA GLN A 88 -19.30 -4.94 -4.05
C GLN A 88 -19.47 -6.44 -4.31
N ALA A 89 -18.40 -7.22 -4.15
CA ALA A 89 -18.46 -8.67 -4.39
C ALA A 89 -19.38 -9.42 -3.40
N VAL A 90 -19.43 -8.99 -2.14
CA VAL A 90 -20.38 -9.55 -1.16
C VAL A 90 -21.81 -9.23 -1.56
N ARG A 91 -22.09 -7.99 -1.97
CA ARG A 91 -23.43 -7.57 -2.40
C ARG A 91 -23.90 -8.30 -3.66
N GLU A 92 -23.02 -8.49 -4.64
CA GLU A 92 -23.33 -9.26 -5.85
C GLU A 92 -23.71 -10.70 -5.50
N LYS A 93 -22.99 -11.34 -4.58
CA LYS A 93 -23.31 -12.69 -4.10
C LYS A 93 -24.61 -12.79 -3.30
N GLN A 94 -25.02 -11.73 -2.61
CA GLN A 94 -26.30 -11.69 -1.87
C GLN A 94 -27.51 -11.45 -2.77
N THR A 95 -27.29 -10.90 -3.95
CA THR A 95 -28.36 -10.59 -4.92
C THR A 95 -28.59 -11.74 -5.91
N GLN A 96 -27.68 -12.72 -5.95
CA GLN A 96 -27.79 -13.99 -6.69
C GLN A 96 -28.39 -15.09 -5.79
#